data_AF-A0A6B3F5T4-F1
#
_entry.id   AF-A0A6B3F5T4-F1
#
_cell.length_a   1.000
_cell.length_b   1.000
_cell.length_c   1.000
_cell.angle_alpha   90.00
_cell.angle_beta   90.00
_cell.angle_gamma   90.00
#
_symmetry.space_group_name_H-M   'P 1'
#
loop_
_entity.id
_entity.type
_entity.pdbx_description
1 polymer ?
#
loop_
_entity_poly.entity_id
_entity_poly.type
_entity_poly.pdbx_seq_one_letter_code
_entity_poly.pdbx_strand_id
1 'polypeptide(L)' 'AMIRLEIDLNEAAFGTTKEIQVDTAIICSTCNGEGAAPGTSAQTCDMCRGRGEVSQVTRSFLGQVMTSRPCP' A
#
# COMPACT_ATOMS: atom_id res chain seq x y z
N ALA A 1 -8.66 -10.62 -4.27
CA ALA A 1 -10.00 -10.62 -3.64
C ALA A 1 -10.88 -11.61 -4.38
N MET A 2 -11.79 -12.34 -3.70
CA MET A 2 -12.79 -13.20 -4.34
C MET A 2 -14.14 -12.52 -4.25
N ILE A 3 -14.86 -12.39 -5.37
CA ILE A 3 -16.20 -11.78 -5.43
C ILE A 3 -17.22 -12.90 -5.65
N ARG A 4 -18.18 -13.04 -4.73
CA ARG A 4 -19.27 -14.01 -4.85
C ARG A 4 -20.44 -13.36 -5.58
N LEU A 5 -20.98 -14.05 -6.58
CA LEU A 5 -22.14 -13.63 -7.34
C LEU A 5 -23.21 -14.73 -7.26
N GLU A 6 -24.40 -14.38 -6.79
CA GLU A 6 -25.56 -15.27 -6.84
C GLU A 6 -26.25 -15.13 -8.20
N ILE A 7 -26.58 -16.27 -8.80
CA ILE A 7 -27.30 -16.36 -10.08
C ILE A 7 -28.43 -17.36 -9.96
N ASP A 8 -29.51 -17.11 -10.72
CA ASP A 8 -30.63 -18.03 -10.80
C ASP A 8 -30.31 -19.22 -11.72
N LEU A 9 -31.03 -20.34 -11.55
CA LEU A 9 -30.78 -21.56 -12.32
C LEU A 9 -31.00 -21.38 -13.84
N ASN A 10 -31.97 -20.55 -14.23
CA ASN A 10 -32.21 -20.22 -15.64
C ASN A 10 -31.05 -19.40 -16.23
N GLU A 11 -30.52 -18.44 -15.48
CA GLU A 11 -29.35 -17.64 -15.88
C GLU A 11 -28.12 -18.54 -16.04
N ALA A 12 -27.95 -19.55 -15.18
CA ALA A 12 -26.90 -20.54 -15.33
C ALA A 12 -27.09 -21.44 -16.56
N ALA A 13 -28.34 -21.80 -16.89
CA ALA A 13 -28.66 -22.71 -18.00
C ALA A 13 -28.55 -22.04 -19.38
N PHE A 14 -28.96 -20.78 -19.51
CA PHE A 14 -29.02 -20.06 -20.78
C PHE A 14 -27.93 -19.00 -20.94
N GLY A 15 -27.22 -18.67 -19.86
CA GLY A 15 -26.24 -17.60 -19.82
C GLY A 15 -26.86 -16.25 -19.45
N THR A 16 -26.07 -15.41 -18.78
CA THR A 16 -26.42 -14.03 -18.43
C THR A 16 -25.18 -13.14 -18.46
N THR A 17 -25.37 -11.82 -18.52
CA THR A 17 -24.30 -10.83 -18.35
C THR A 17 -24.69 -9.91 -17.20
N LYS A 18 -23.84 -9.83 -16.16
CA LYS A 18 -24.06 -8.95 -15.01
C LYS A 18 -22.85 -8.03 -14.83
N GLU A 19 -23.12 -6.76 -14.57
CA GLU A 19 -22.09 -5.80 -14.20
C GLU A 19 -21.73 -5.94 -12.72
N ILE A 20 -20.44 -5.95 -12.42
CA ILE A 20 -19.91 -6.04 -11.06
C ILE A 20 -19.06 -4.81 -10.81
N GLN A 21 -19.40 -4.05 -9.78
CA GLN A 21 -18.57 -2.94 -9.30
C GLN A 21 -17.46 -3.49 -8.41
N VAL A 22 -16.21 -3.13 -8.73
CA VAL A 22 -15.02 -3.60 -8.00
C VAL A 22 -14.26 -2.39 -7.48
N ASP A 23 -14.21 -2.27 -6.16
CA ASP A 23 -13.35 -1.29 -5.51
C ASP A 23 -11.89 -1.78 -5.58
N THR A 24 -11.09 -1.09 -6.39
CA THR A 24 -9.65 -1.34 -6.49
C THR A 24 -8.88 -0.06 -6.27
N ALA A 25 -7.68 -0.18 -5.71
CA ALA A 25 -6.73 0.90 -5.73
C ALA A 25 -6.37 1.22 -7.19
N ILE A 26 -6.50 2.50 -7.56
CA ILE A 26 -6.05 3.03 -8.84
C ILE A 26 -4.95 4.05 -8.58
N ILE A 27 -4.15 4.32 -9.62
CA ILE A 27 -3.18 5.42 -9.57
C ILE A 27 -3.95 6.73 -9.41
N CYS A 28 -3.55 7.53 -8.43
CA CYS A 28 -4.14 8.85 -8.23
C CYS A 28 -3.89 9.72 -9.47
N SER A 29 -4.95 10.24 -10.08
CA SER A 29 -4.85 11.07 -11.29
C SER A 29 -4.22 12.44 -11.02
N THR A 30 -4.27 12.92 -9.78
CA THR A 30 -3.70 14.23 -9.41
C THR A 30 -2.18 14.19 -9.28
N CYS A 31 -1.63 13.18 -8.61
CA CYS A 31 -0.18 13.06 -8.38
C CYS A 31 0.48 11.97 -9.23
N ASN A 32 -0.27 11.26 -10.08
CA ASN A 32 0.20 10.13 -10.88
C ASN A 32 0.94 9.05 -10.08
N GLY A 33 0.58 8.89 -8.80
CA GLY A 33 1.21 7.92 -7.89
C GLY A 33 2.50 8.42 -7.22
N GLU A 34 2.91 9.67 -7.42
CA GLU A 34 4.10 10.23 -6.77
C GLU A 34 3.91 10.53 -5.27
N GLY A 35 2.66 10.66 -4.82
CA GLY A 35 2.36 11.00 -3.42
C GLY A 35 2.75 12.43 -3.02
N ALA A 36 3.12 13.27 -3.98
CA ALA A 36 3.40 14.69 -3.80
C ALA A 36 2.31 15.55 -4.47
N ALA A 37 2.17 16.82 -4.04
CA ALA A 37 1.26 17.75 -4.70
C ALA A 37 1.78 18.12 -6.10
N PRO A 38 0.92 18.47 -7.07
CA PRO A 38 1.37 18.87 -8.40
C PRO A 38 2.39 20.01 -8.33
N GLY A 39 3.56 19.82 -8.94
CA GLY A 39 4.66 20.78 -8.93
C GLY A 39 5.56 20.73 -7.69
N THR A 40 5.32 19.82 -6.75
CA THR A 40 6.25 19.50 -5.66
C THR A 40 6.82 18.10 -5.84
N SER A 41 7.91 17.81 -5.14
CA SER A 41 8.58 16.50 -5.22
C SER A 41 8.90 15.97 -3.84
N ALA A 42 8.87 14.64 -3.72
CA ALA A 42 9.33 13.95 -2.53
C ALA A 42 10.80 14.29 -2.27
N GLN A 43 11.10 14.72 -1.04
CA GLN A 43 12.47 14.99 -0.61
C GLN A 43 13.03 13.77 0.11
N THR A 44 14.33 13.57 -0.01
CA THR A 44 15.00 12.48 0.72
C THR A 44 14.98 12.81 2.21
N CYS A 45 14.42 11.91 3.03
CA CYS A 45 14.40 12.11 4.48
C CYS A 45 15.82 12.09 5.05
N ASP A 46 16.22 13.16 5.74
CA ASP A 46 17.58 13.31 6.30
C ASP A 46 17.90 12.28 7.39
N MET A 47 16.89 11.80 8.12
CA MET A 47 17.07 10.83 9.21
C MET A 47 17.36 9.42 8.68
N CYS A 48 16.55 8.92 7.74
CA CYS A 48 16.69 7.57 7.20
C CYS A 48 17.42 7.52 5.85
N ARG A 49 17.74 8.68 5.25
CA ARG A 49 18.35 8.80 3.90
C ARG A 49 17.60 7.99 2.84
N GLY A 50 16.26 8.01 2.91
CA GLY A 50 15.37 7.31 1.97
C GLY A 50 15.16 5.82 2.26
N ARG A 51 15.66 5.28 3.37
CA ARG A 51 15.53 3.85 3.71
C ARG A 51 14.19 3.46 4.34
N GLY A 52 13.42 4.43 4.85
CA GLY A 52 12.16 4.18 5.56
C GLY A 52 12.32 3.63 6.99
N GLU A 53 13.53 3.25 7.40
CA GLU A 53 13.86 2.79 8.75
C GLU A 53 15.15 3.44 9.27
N VAL A 54 15.27 3.53 10.59
CA VAL A 54 16.47 4.01 11.29
C VAL A 54 16.98 2.96 12.28
N SER A 55 18.30 2.79 12.34
CA SER A 55 18.94 1.86 13.27
C SER A 55 19.13 2.53 14.62
N GLN A 56 18.52 1.98 15.66
CA GLN A 56 18.73 2.40 17.03
C GLN A 56 19.64 1.40 17.74
N VAL A 57 20.78 1.90 18.22
CA VAL A 57 21.68 1.13 19.09
C VAL A 57 21.22 1.33 20.53
N THR A 58 20.69 0.28 21.13
CA THR A 58 20.30 0.27 22.53
C THR A 58 21.35 -0.49 23.33
N ARG A 59 21.94 0.17 24.33
CA ARG A 59 22.93 -0.44 25.22
C ARG A 59 22.19 -1.17 26.34
N SER A 60 22.29 -2.50 26.35
CA SER A 60 21.75 -3.36 27.39
C SER A 60 22.86 -3.87 28.31
N PHE A 61 22.47 -4.47 29.43
CA PHE A 61 23.39 -5.18 30.33
C PHE A 61 24.20 -6.27 29.62
N LEU A 62 23.63 -6.91 28.58
CA LEU A 62 24.27 -7.98 27.80
C LEU A 62 25.14 -7.47 26.63
N GLY A 63 25.24 -6.16 26.43
CA GLY A 63 25.98 -5.56 25.31
C GLY A 63 25.12 -4.62 24.46
N GLN A 64 25.66 -4.25 23.30
CA GLN A 64 24.98 -3.37 22.34
C GLN A 64 24.08 -4.20 21.42
N VAL A 65 22.80 -3.83 21.33
CA VAL A 65 21.83 -4.43 20.40
C VAL A 65 21.39 -3.37 19.41
N MET A 66 21.43 -3.69 18.11
CA MET A 66 20.94 -2.82 17.05
C MET A 66 19.55 -3.30 16.63
N THR A 67 18.58 -2.39 16.60
CA THR A 67 17.20 -2.67 16.16
C THR A 67 16.79 -1.66 15.09
N SER A 68 16.09 -2.10 14.05
CA SER A 68 15.46 -1.18 13.10
C SER A 68 14.10 -0.75 13.62
N ARG A 69 13.78 0.53 13.45
CA ARG A 69 12.46 1.08 13.70
C ARG A 69 12.01 1.90 12.49
N PRO A 70 10.69 1.99 12.22
CA PRO A 70 10.16 2.89 11.20
C PRO A 70 10.70 4.30 11.42
N CYS A 71 11.09 4.98 10.34
CA CYS A 71 11.43 6.39 10.40
C CYS A 71 10.18 7.17 10.85
N PRO A 72 10.26 8.03 11.89
CA PRO A 72 9.15 8.89 12.29
C PRO A 72 8.86 9.94 11.22
#